data_AF-A0A5S3UPD2-F1
#
_entry.id   AF-A0A5S3UPD2-F1
#
_cell.length_a   1.000
_cell.length_b   1.000
_cell.length_c   1.000
_cell.angle_alpha   90.00
_cell.angle_beta   90.00
_cell.angle_gamma   90.00
#
_symmetry.space_group_name_H-M   'P 1'
#
loop_
_entity.id
_entity.type
_entity.pdbx_description
1 polymer ?
#
loop_
_entity_poly.entity_id
_entity_poly.type
_entity_poly.pdbx_seq_one_letter_code
_entity_poly.pdbx_strand_id
1 'polypeptide(L)'
;MTDRTIQVGGNANGAVINTGDQNQIYAAPNITMPEPQTVDIQRALGELATALGELGIAQSRKLNNALEEAQEEIEQAQPDKVEVAESLARAAKIAKEAESFASHSEKLVERFTPVLGWLGPHATRVAEALGVAI
;
A
#
# COMPACT_ATOMS: atom_id res chain seq x y z
N MET A 1 23.13 25.95 -20.35
CA MET A 1 22.38 24.95 -19.55
C MET A 1 21.25 24.48 -20.42
N THR A 2 21.19 23.18 -20.71
CA THR A 2 20.17 22.63 -21.63
C THR A 2 19.07 22.03 -20.78
N ASP A 3 17.96 22.74 -20.64
CA ASP A 3 16.78 22.20 -19.98
C ASP A 3 16.27 21.01 -20.80
N ARG A 4 16.36 19.81 -20.22
CA ARG A 4 15.84 18.59 -20.85
C ARG A 4 14.42 18.38 -20.35
N THR A 5 13.45 18.71 -21.18
CA THR A 5 12.03 18.49 -20.88
C THR A 5 11.67 17.04 -21.14
N ILE A 6 11.06 16.37 -20.15
CA ILE A 6 10.41 15.07 -20.36
C ILE A 6 8.91 15.31 -20.52
N GLN A 7 8.38 14.94 -21.68
CA GLN A 7 6.95 15.02 -21.97
C GLN A 7 6.33 13.63 -21.85
N VAL A 8 5.45 13.46 -20.87
CA VAL A 8 4.64 12.24 -20.72
C VAL A 8 3.30 12.49 -21.39
N GLY A 9 2.97 11.72 -22.43
CA GLY A 9 1.72 11.86 -23.20
C GLY A 9 0.45 11.38 -22.48
N GLY A 10 0.54 11.08 -21.18
CA GLY A 10 -0.52 10.52 -20.33
C GLY A 10 -0.18 10.72 -18.84
N ASN A 11 -0.71 9.87 -17.95
CA ASN A 11 -0.39 9.93 -16.52
C ASN A 11 0.85 9.11 -16.17
N ALA A 12 1.81 9.69 -15.45
CA ALA A 12 2.90 8.95 -14.81
C ALA A 12 2.47 8.58 -13.38
N ASN A 13 1.94 7.36 -13.23
CA ASN A 13 1.40 6.85 -11.97
C ASN A 13 2.33 5.72 -11.48
N GLY A 14 2.95 5.86 -10.29
CA GLY A 14 3.90 4.87 -9.76
C GLY A 14 5.28 4.84 -10.43
N ALA A 15 5.67 5.87 -11.19
CA ALA A 15 6.92 5.89 -11.94
C ALA A 15 8.13 6.39 -11.12
N VAL A 16 9.31 5.81 -11.37
CA VAL A 16 10.61 6.35 -10.93
C VAL A 16 11.23 7.13 -12.07
N ILE A 17 11.27 8.45 -11.96
CA ILE A 17 11.92 9.33 -12.94
C ILE A 17 13.34 9.60 -12.47
N ASN A 18 14.32 9.01 -13.15
CA ASN A 18 15.74 9.33 -12.98
C ASN A 18 16.08 10.54 -13.87
N THR A 19 16.29 11.72 -13.27
CA THR A 19 16.79 12.89 -14.00
C THR A 19 18.33 12.91 -14.00
N GLY A 20 18.93 13.71 -14.90
CA GLY A 20 20.34 13.68 -15.28
C GLY A 20 21.36 13.87 -14.15
N ASP A 21 20.89 14.25 -12.96
CA ASP A 21 21.71 14.59 -11.80
C ASP A 21 21.67 13.47 -10.73
N GLN A 22 21.23 12.26 -11.10
CA GLN A 22 20.92 11.14 -10.18
C GLN A 22 19.73 11.39 -9.23
N ASN A 23 18.96 12.46 -9.47
CA ASN A 23 17.73 12.68 -8.70
C ASN A 23 16.65 11.68 -9.13
N GLN A 24 16.15 10.94 -8.16
CA GLN A 24 15.01 10.03 -8.31
C GLN A 24 13.75 10.73 -7.83
N ILE A 25 12.83 11.02 -8.75
CA ILE A 25 11.49 11.51 -8.43
C ILE A 25 10.55 10.32 -8.47
N TYR A 26 9.94 10.00 -7.33
CA TYR A 26 8.90 8.99 -7.21
C TYR A 26 7.54 9.67 -7.39
N ALA A 27 6.86 9.39 -8.51
CA ALA A 27 5.49 9.83 -8.71
C ALA A 27 4.56 8.89 -7.94
N ALA A 28 4.07 9.34 -6.77
CA ALA A 28 3.15 8.56 -5.96
C ALA A 28 1.89 8.22 -6.75
N PRO A 29 1.41 6.97 -6.72
CA PRO A 29 0.23 6.59 -7.44
C PRO A 29 -1.02 7.23 -6.82
N ASN A 30 -1.89 7.78 -7.66
CA ASN A 30 -3.17 8.36 -7.25
C ASN A 30 -4.27 7.31 -7.43
N ILE A 31 -4.92 6.91 -6.33
CA ILE A 31 -5.87 5.79 -6.29
C ILE A 31 -7.28 6.27 -5.98
N THR A 32 -8.25 5.80 -6.74
CA THR A 32 -9.68 6.00 -6.43
C THR A 32 -10.14 4.87 -5.52
N MET A 33 -10.49 5.21 -4.29
CA MET A 33 -10.93 4.23 -3.29
C MET A 33 -12.43 3.93 -3.44
N PRO A 34 -12.85 2.65 -3.28
CA PRO A 34 -14.27 2.30 -3.23
C PRO A 34 -14.92 2.84 -1.94
N GLU A 35 -16.25 2.99 -1.95
CA GLU A 35 -16.98 3.37 -0.75
C GLU A 35 -16.85 2.28 0.34
N PRO A 36 -16.66 2.64 1.62
CA PRO A 36 -16.37 1.66 2.69
C PRO A 36 -17.38 0.51 2.80
N GLN A 37 -18.66 0.81 2.57
CA GLN A 37 -19.78 -0.13 2.65
C GLN A 37 -19.84 -1.15 1.49
N THR A 38 -19.11 -0.89 0.41
CA THR A 38 -19.06 -1.76 -0.77
C THR A 38 -17.90 -2.76 -0.71
N VAL A 39 -17.03 -2.63 0.30
CA VAL A 39 -15.84 -3.46 0.45
C VAL A 39 -16.14 -4.68 1.30
N ASP A 40 -15.92 -5.86 0.72
CA ASP A 40 -15.73 -7.10 1.47
C ASP A 40 -14.31 -7.10 2.07
N ILE A 41 -14.20 -6.60 3.29
CA ILE A 41 -12.91 -6.40 3.96
C ILE A 41 -12.19 -7.72 4.26
N GLN A 42 -12.93 -8.78 4.57
CA GLN A 42 -12.39 -10.11 4.83
C GLN A 42 -11.69 -10.66 3.58
N ARG A 43 -12.38 -10.58 2.43
CA ARG A 43 -11.79 -10.98 1.15
C ARG A 43 -10.60 -10.09 0.78
N ALA A 44 -10.74 -8.78 0.94
CA ALA A 44 -9.69 -7.81 0.59
C ALA A 44 -8.41 -8.02 1.41
N LEU A 45 -8.52 -8.27 2.72
CA LEU A 45 -7.38 -8.55 3.57
C LEU A 45 -6.72 -9.89 3.21
N GLY A 46 -7.49 -10.93 2.90
CA GLY A 46 -6.94 -12.22 2.45
C GLY A 46 -6.15 -12.12 1.14
N GLU A 47 -6.66 -11.37 0.16
CA GLU A 47 -5.94 -11.09 -1.09
C GLU A 47 -4.66 -10.28 -0.84
N LEU A 48 -4.72 -9.30 0.07
CA LEU A 48 -3.58 -8.49 0.46
C LEU A 48 -2.50 -9.33 1.17
N ALA A 49 -2.88 -10.16 2.13
CA ALA A 49 -1.98 -11.04 2.86
C ALA A 49 -1.24 -11.99 1.91
N THR A 50 -1.95 -12.54 0.92
CA THR A 50 -1.36 -13.38 -0.13
C THR A 50 -0.29 -12.63 -0.91
N ALA A 51 -0.62 -11.43 -1.41
CA ALA A 51 0.32 -10.61 -2.18
C ALA A 51 1.55 -10.19 -1.36
N LEU A 52 1.37 -9.89 -0.06
CA LEU A 52 2.46 -9.56 0.84
C LEU A 52 3.35 -10.77 1.14
N GLY A 53 2.79 -11.97 1.19
CA GLY A 53 3.54 -13.22 1.35
C GLY A 53 4.45 -13.55 0.16
N GLU A 54 4.09 -13.13 -1.04
CA GLU A 54 4.88 -13.33 -2.27
C GLU A 54 6.17 -12.48 -2.31
N LEU A 55 6.28 -11.43 -1.49
CA LEU A 55 7.42 -10.51 -1.51
C LEU A 55 8.73 -11.12 -0.98
N GLY A 56 8.69 -12.29 -0.34
CA GLY A 56 9.91 -12.94 0.18
C GLY A 56 10.60 -12.13 1.28
N ILE A 57 9.83 -11.63 2.24
CA ILE A 57 10.32 -10.75 3.32
C ILE A 57 11.13 -11.53 4.37
N ALA A 58 12.32 -11.04 4.70
CA ALA A 58 13.18 -11.64 5.74
C ALA A 58 12.52 -11.69 7.13
N GLN A 59 11.70 -10.67 7.45
CA GLN A 59 10.94 -10.57 8.70
C GLN A 59 9.50 -11.10 8.56
N SER A 60 9.28 -12.19 7.82
CA SER A 60 7.95 -12.77 7.54
C SER A 60 7.10 -13.00 8.78
N ARG A 61 7.70 -13.38 9.93
CA ARG A 61 6.97 -13.49 11.21
C ARG A 61 6.35 -12.16 11.65
N LYS A 62 7.09 -11.04 11.56
CA LYS A 62 6.55 -9.73 11.96
C LYS A 62 5.45 -9.26 11.02
N LEU A 63 5.59 -9.56 9.72
CA LEU A 63 4.53 -9.31 8.75
C LEU A 63 3.26 -10.09 9.12
N ASN A 64 3.40 -11.40 9.34
CA ASN A 64 2.26 -12.26 9.66
C ASN A 64 1.55 -11.83 10.94
N ASN A 65 2.30 -11.50 12.00
CA ASN A 65 1.71 -11.00 13.24
C ASN A 65 0.90 -9.71 13.00
N ALA A 66 1.44 -8.76 12.23
CA ALA A 66 0.72 -7.52 11.93
C ALA A 66 -0.54 -7.75 11.06
N LEU A 67 -0.52 -8.76 10.18
CA LEU A 67 -1.68 -9.14 9.40
C LEU A 67 -2.73 -9.88 10.24
N GLU A 68 -2.28 -10.75 11.16
CA GLU A 68 -3.13 -11.48 12.10
C GLU A 68 -3.83 -10.53 13.08
N GLU A 69 -3.11 -9.55 13.65
CA GLU A 69 -3.69 -8.49 14.48
C GLU A 69 -4.76 -7.68 13.74
N ALA A 70 -4.55 -7.36 12.45
CA ALA A 70 -5.57 -6.70 11.64
C ALA A 70 -6.79 -7.61 11.39
N GLN A 71 -6.55 -8.89 11.12
CA GLN A 71 -7.59 -9.88 10.87
C GLN A 71 -8.47 -10.11 12.11
N GLU A 72 -7.86 -10.31 13.28
CA GLU A 72 -8.55 -10.47 14.56
C GLU A 72 -9.47 -9.29 14.86
N GLU A 73 -9.00 -8.06 14.59
CA GLU A 73 -9.80 -6.86 14.81
C GLU A 73 -10.97 -6.73 13.81
N ILE A 74 -10.77 -7.12 12.54
CA ILE A 74 -11.86 -7.13 11.53
C ILE A 74 -12.93 -8.18 11.86
N GLU A 75 -12.58 -9.26 12.55
CA GLU A 75 -13.52 -10.30 12.99
C GLU A 75 -14.37 -9.89 14.19
N GLN A 76 -14.04 -8.79 14.87
CA GLN A 76 -14.86 -8.26 15.95
C GLN A 76 -16.25 -7.83 15.45
N ALA A 77 -17.23 -7.87 16.35
CA ALA A 77 -18.60 -7.43 16.02
C ALA A 77 -18.67 -5.95 15.60
N GLN A 78 -17.74 -5.14 16.10
CA GLN A 78 -17.54 -3.75 15.72
C GLN A 78 -16.05 -3.47 15.58
N PRO A 79 -15.47 -3.67 14.39
CA PRO A 79 -14.04 -3.46 14.17
C PRO A 79 -13.60 -2.01 14.41
N ASP A 80 -12.53 -1.82 15.16
CA ASP A 80 -11.85 -0.54 15.28
C ASP A 80 -10.92 -0.31 14.07
N LYS A 81 -11.36 0.58 13.18
CA LYS A 81 -10.61 0.96 11.98
C LYS A 81 -9.27 1.63 12.30
N VAL A 82 -9.11 2.24 13.47
CA VAL A 82 -7.82 2.81 13.90
C VAL A 82 -6.83 1.69 14.16
N GLU A 83 -7.20 0.67 14.93
CA GLU A 83 -6.34 -0.46 15.25
C GLU A 83 -5.99 -1.26 13.98
N VAL A 84 -6.97 -1.52 13.12
CA VAL A 84 -6.74 -2.16 11.81
C VAL A 84 -5.76 -1.33 10.96
N ALA A 85 -5.93 0.00 10.90
CA ALA A 85 -5.01 0.86 10.17
C ALA A 85 -3.59 0.84 10.74
N GLU A 86 -3.44 0.76 12.07
CA GLU A 86 -2.12 0.70 12.70
C GLU A 86 -1.39 -0.61 12.38
N SER A 87 -2.10 -1.73 12.48
CA SER A 87 -1.59 -3.06 12.13
C SER A 87 -1.20 -3.15 10.65
N LEU A 88 -2.05 -2.65 9.75
CA LEU A 88 -1.76 -2.59 8.32
C LEU A 88 -0.63 -1.63 7.96
N ALA A 89 -0.50 -0.50 8.66
CA ALA A 89 0.63 0.41 8.44
C ALA A 89 1.96 -0.24 8.86
N ARG A 90 1.97 -1.08 9.91
CA ARG A 90 3.15 -1.90 10.26
C ARG A 90 3.46 -2.91 9.17
N ALA A 91 2.44 -3.64 8.69
CA ALA A 91 2.61 -4.61 7.59
C ALA A 91 3.19 -3.94 6.33
N ALA A 92 2.67 -2.77 5.93
CA ALA A 92 3.15 -2.00 4.80
C ALA A 92 4.62 -1.55 4.96
N LYS A 93 5.00 -1.09 6.16
CA LYS A 93 6.40 -0.72 6.45
C LYS A 93 7.34 -1.91 6.33
N ILE A 94 6.95 -3.06 6.88
CA ILE A 94 7.73 -4.30 6.79
C ILE A 94 7.84 -4.77 5.32
N ALA A 95 6.75 -4.66 4.55
CA ALA A 95 6.72 -5.04 3.14
C ALA A 95 7.71 -4.22 2.31
N LYS A 96 7.86 -2.93 2.61
CA LYS A 96 8.83 -2.03 1.94
C LYS A 96 10.29 -2.38 2.16
N GLU A 97 10.59 -3.18 3.18
CA GLU A 97 11.94 -3.68 3.40
C GLU A 97 12.29 -4.84 2.45
N ALA A 98 11.31 -5.41 1.73
CA ALA A 98 11.59 -6.44 0.73
C ALA A 98 12.32 -5.86 -0.48
N GLU A 99 13.38 -6.53 -0.93
CA GLU A 99 14.10 -6.17 -2.17
C GLU A 99 13.17 -6.18 -3.40
N SER A 100 12.16 -7.04 -3.39
CA SER A 100 11.16 -7.20 -4.46
C SER A 100 10.01 -6.19 -4.38
N PHE A 101 9.96 -5.31 -3.36
CA PHE A 101 8.84 -4.40 -3.17
C PHE A 101 8.65 -3.47 -4.37
N ALA A 102 9.73 -2.86 -4.86
CA ALA A 102 9.66 -1.90 -5.96
C ALA A 102 9.05 -2.53 -7.24
N SER A 103 9.41 -3.78 -7.54
CA SER A 103 8.89 -4.51 -8.71
C SER A 103 7.45 -5.01 -8.55
N HIS A 104 6.91 -5.02 -7.33
CA HIS A 104 5.53 -5.43 -7.03
C HIS A 104 4.64 -4.25 -6.58
N SER A 105 5.19 -3.04 -6.52
CA SER A 105 4.54 -1.87 -5.95
C SER A 105 3.16 -1.59 -6.55
N GLU A 106 3.01 -1.64 -7.87
CA GLU A 106 1.73 -1.44 -8.56
C GLU A 106 0.67 -2.45 -8.11
N LYS A 107 1.00 -3.75 -8.11
CA LYS A 107 0.10 -4.82 -7.65
C LYS A 107 -0.25 -4.68 -6.17
N LEU A 108 0.71 -4.29 -5.33
CA LEU A 108 0.45 -4.06 -3.91
C LEU A 108 -0.52 -2.91 -3.72
N VAL A 109 -0.35 -1.80 -4.45
CA VAL A 109 -1.26 -0.66 -4.39
C VAL A 109 -2.68 -1.05 -4.82
N GLU A 110 -2.83 -1.85 -5.87
CA GLU A 110 -4.14 -2.42 -6.24
C GLU A 110 -4.77 -3.24 -5.11
N ARG A 111 -3.97 -4.07 -4.41
CA ARG A 111 -4.46 -4.90 -3.28
C ARG A 111 -4.77 -4.09 -2.03
N PHE A 112 -4.06 -2.99 -1.79
CA PHE A 112 -4.35 -2.08 -0.69
C PHE A 112 -5.56 -1.19 -0.95
N THR A 113 -5.87 -0.86 -2.21
CA THR A 113 -6.97 0.04 -2.57
C THR A 113 -8.32 -0.29 -1.91
N PRO A 114 -8.85 -1.54 -1.96
CA PRO A 114 -10.10 -1.86 -1.27
C PRO A 114 -9.99 -1.71 0.25
N VAL A 115 -8.85 -2.08 0.84
CA VAL A 115 -8.61 -1.96 2.29
C VAL A 115 -8.57 -0.49 2.71
N LEU A 116 -7.91 0.36 1.94
CA LEU A 116 -7.89 1.82 2.15
C LEU A 116 -9.29 2.42 2.02
N GLY A 117 -10.07 1.99 1.03
CA GLY A 117 -11.48 2.40 0.89
C GLY A 117 -12.35 2.00 2.07
N TRP A 118 -12.15 0.79 2.62
CA TRP A 118 -12.84 0.37 3.84
C TRP A 118 -12.42 1.18 5.07
N LEU A 119 -11.13 1.49 5.22
CA LEU A 119 -10.62 2.31 6.33
C LEU A 119 -11.15 3.76 6.28
N GLY A 120 -11.45 4.28 5.09
CA GLY A 120 -11.99 5.63 4.91
C GLY A 120 -11.05 6.69 5.51
N PRO A 121 -11.51 7.55 6.44
CA PRO A 121 -10.66 8.59 7.04
C PRO A 121 -9.38 8.09 7.74
N HIS A 122 -9.32 6.81 8.13
CA HIS A 122 -8.16 6.21 8.80
C HIS A 122 -7.09 5.69 7.81
N ALA A 123 -7.36 5.74 6.50
CA ALA A 123 -6.50 5.19 5.46
C ALA A 123 -5.16 5.92 5.30
N THR A 124 -5.08 7.21 5.65
CA THR A 124 -3.90 8.07 5.41
C THR A 124 -2.62 7.46 5.97
N ARG A 125 -2.65 6.91 7.17
CA ARG A 125 -1.47 6.31 7.80
C ARG A 125 -0.96 5.07 7.05
N VAL A 126 -1.87 4.27 6.51
CA VAL A 126 -1.52 3.09 5.70
C VAL A 126 -0.99 3.51 4.33
N ALA A 127 -1.63 4.52 3.71
CA ALA A 127 -1.18 5.09 2.44
C ALA A 127 0.23 5.70 2.53
N GLU A 128 0.50 6.49 3.57
CA GLU A 128 1.83 7.03 3.86
C GLU A 128 2.86 5.93 4.08
N ALA A 129 2.50 4.87 4.82
CA ALA A 129 3.37 3.72 5.01
C ALA A 129 3.75 3.09 3.67
N LEU A 130 2.81 2.96 2.73
CA LEU A 130 3.04 2.44 1.38
C LEU A 130 3.79 3.41 0.46
N GLY A 131 3.75 4.71 0.76
CA GLY A 131 4.30 5.75 -0.12
C GLY A 131 3.34 6.13 -1.26
N VAL A 132 2.03 6.02 -1.03
CA VAL A 132 0.98 6.41 -1.99
C VAL A 132 0.21 7.62 -1.48
N ALA A 133 -0.33 8.42 -2.42
CA ALA A 133 -1.19 9.55 -2.11
C ALA A 133 -2.65 9.16 -2.35
N ILE A 134 -3.53 9.56 -1.43
CA ILE A 134 -4.96 9.24 -1.44
C ILE A 134 -5.82 10.49 -1.29
#